data_AF-A0A7D5MT72-F1
#
_entry.id   AF-A0A7D5MT72-F1
#
_cell.length_a   1.000
_cell.length_b   1.000
_cell.length_c   1.000
_cell.angle_alpha   90.00
_cell.angle_beta   90.00
_cell.angle_gamma   90.00
#
_symmetry.space_group_name_H-M   'P 1'
#
loop_
_entity.id
_entity.type
_entity.pdbx_description
1 polymer ?
#
loop_
_entity_poly.entity_id
_entity_poly.type
_entity_poly.pdbx_seq_one_letter_code
_entity_poly.pdbx_strand_id
1 'polypeptide(L)' 'MLKHVNKHAIVFCGHAHHLADISILPNLRVVVGESSLGAPQIQGLITIS' A
#
# COMPACT_ATOMS: atom_id res chain seq x y z
N MET A 1 -14.25 -20.17 12.39
CA MET A 1 -13.49 -19.06 11.80
C MET A 1 -12.04 -19.50 11.66
N LEU A 2 -11.59 -19.82 10.44
CA LEU A 2 -10.22 -20.25 10.19
C LEU A 2 -9.27 -19.07 10.47
N LYS A 3 -8.56 -19.09 11.59
CA LYS A 3 -7.49 -18.13 11.90
C LYS A 3 -6.33 -18.39 10.94
N HIS A 4 -6.11 -17.48 9.99
CA HIS A 4 -4.93 -17.50 9.12
C HIS A 4 -3.73 -16.93 9.88
N VAL A 5 -2.97 -17.81 10.54
CA VAL A 5 -2.02 -17.41 11.59
C VAL A 5 -0.80 -16.63 11.09
N ASN A 6 -0.50 -16.60 9.78
CA ASN A 6 0.72 -15.93 9.25
C ASN A 6 0.54 -15.32 7.85
N LYS A 7 -0.60 -14.67 7.55
CA LYS A 7 -0.75 -13.97 6.27
C LYS A 7 -0.36 -12.49 6.40
N HIS A 8 0.59 -12.07 5.57
CA HIS A 8 0.90 -10.66 5.35
C HIS A 8 -0.01 -10.11 4.25
N ALA A 9 -0.51 -8.90 4.45
CA ALA A 9 -1.33 -8.18 3.49
C ALA A 9 -0.65 -6.86 3.11
N ILE A 10 -0.68 -6.55 1.82
CA ILE A 10 -0.27 -5.26 1.27
C ILE A 10 -1.50 -4.65 0.61
N VAL A 11 -1.89 -3.46 1.06
CA VAL A 11 -3.02 -2.70 0.52
C VAL A 11 -2.49 -1.52 -0.27
N PHE A 12 -2.94 -1.37 -1.51
CA PHE A 12 -2.63 -0.23 -2.37
C PHE A 12 -3.78 0.77 -2.34
N CYS A 13 -3.49 2.01 -1.97
CA CYS A 13 -4.45 3.11 -1.95
C CYS A 13 -3.95 4.23 -2.88
N GLY A 14 -4.85 4.87 -3.61
CA GLY A 14 -4.51 6.00 -4.48
C GLY A 14 -5.42 7.20 -4.19
N HIS A 15 -5.29 8.27 -4.98
CA HIS A 15 -6.07 9.51 -4.82
C HIS A 15 -5.84 10.25 -3.49
N ALA A 16 -4.73 9.98 -2.82
CA ALA A 16 -4.32 10.77 -1.67
C ALA A 16 -3.61 12.06 -2.13
N HIS A 17 -3.65 13.09 -1.29
CA HIS A 17 -2.86 14.30 -1.49
C HIS A 17 -1.37 14.08 -1.24
N HIS A 18 -1.00 12.99 -0.55
CA HIS A 18 0.36 12.70 -0.12
C HIS A 18 0.67 11.21 -0.23
N LEU A 19 1.94 10.91 -0.55
CA LEU A 19 2.50 9.58 -0.47
C LEU A 19 2.63 9.11 0.98
N ALA A 20 2.40 7.82 1.20
CA ALA A 20 2.69 7.18 2.48
C ALA A 20 2.96 5.68 2.31
N ASP A 21 3.84 5.15 3.15
CA ASP A 21 4.09 3.72 3.27
C ASP A 21 4.08 3.38 4.76
N ILE A 22 3.03 2.71 5.21
CA ILE A 22 2.69 2.62 6.63
C ILE A 22 2.40 1.17 7.01
N SER A 23 2.96 0.73 8.13
CA SER A 23 2.58 -0.54 8.78
C SER A 23 1.52 -0.26 9.84
N ILE A 24 0.27 -0.62 9.56
CA ILE A 24 -0.87 -0.39 10.46
C ILE A 24 -0.97 -1.49 11.53
N LEU A 25 -0.65 -2.73 11.14
CA LEU A 25 -0.54 -3.90 12.02
C LEU A 25 0.73 -4.67 11.64
N PRO A 26 1.25 -5.56 12.51
CA PRO A 26 2.48 -6.33 12.23
C PRO A 26 2.45 -7.13 10.92
N ASN A 27 1.26 -7.45 10.41
CA ASN A 27 1.05 -8.19 9.18
C ASN A 27 0.31 -7.39 8.09
N LEU A 28 0.17 -6.06 8.24
CA LEU A 28 -0.55 -5.19 7.32
C LEU A 28 0.28 -3.96 6.97
N ARG A 29 0.69 -3.89 5.70
CA ARG A 29 1.32 -2.72 5.09
C ARG A 29 0.33 -2.03 4.16
N VAL A 30 0.29 -0.71 4.19
CA VAL A 30 -0.52 0.13 3.30
C VAL A 30 0.41 1.05 2.53
N VAL A 31 0.32 0.99 1.21
CA VAL A 31 1.10 1.83 0.28
C VAL A 31 0.14 2.78 -0.40
N VAL A 32 0.36 4.07 -0.17
CA VAL A 32 -0.47 5.17 -0.63
C VAL A 32 0.26 5.90 -1.75
N GLY A 33 -0.32 5.85 -2.95
CA GLY A 33 0.05 6.68 -4.09
C GLY A 33 -0.61 8.06 -4.00
N GLU A 34 0.14 9.10 -4.33
CA GLU A 34 -0.40 10.46 -4.45
C GLU A 34 -1.04 10.69 -5.82
N SER A 35 -1.96 11.64 -5.90
CA SER A 35 -2.48 12.09 -7.20
C SER A 35 -2.09 13.55 -7.41
N SER A 36 -1.07 13.76 -8.26
CA SER A 36 -0.76 15.09 -8.79
C SER A 36 -1.65 15.38 -9.99
N LEU A 37 -2.36 16.52 -9.95
CA LEU A 37 -3.24 16.96 -11.04
C LEU A 37 -2.48 16.97 -12.38
N GLY A 38 -2.99 16.21 -13.35
CA GLY A 38 -2.57 16.28 -14.75
C GLY A 38 -1.37 15.41 -15.17
N ALA A 39 -0.72 14.68 -14.25
CA ALA A 39 0.41 13.82 -14.62
C ALA A 39 0.56 12.62 -13.67
N PRO A 40 -0.18 11.51 -13.88
CA PRO A 40 0.07 10.27 -13.13
C PRO A 40 1.45 9.73 -13.50
N GLN A 41 2.30 9.51 -12.51
CA GLN A 41 3.64 8.93 -12.64
C GLN A 41 3.70 7.60 -11.90
N ILE A 42 4.64 6.73 -12.29
CA ILE A 42 4.96 5.55 -11.48
C ILE A 42 5.58 6.03 -10.17
N GLN A 43 4.94 5.70 -9.05
CA GLN A 43 5.35 6.15 -7.71
C GLN A 43 6.09 5.08 -6.91
N GLY A 44 6.11 3.84 -7.39
CA GLY A 44 6.83 2.75 -6.74
C GLY A 44 6.71 1.43 -7.47
N LEU A 45 7.65 0.53 -7.17
CA LEU A 45 7.65 -0.85 -7.62
C LEU A 45 7.68 -1.75 -6.39
N ILE A 46 6.81 -2.77 -6.35
CA ILE A 46 6.80 -3.76 -5.28
C ILE A 46 6.99 -5.14 -5.88
N THR A 47 8.02 -5.83 -5.41
CA THR A 47 8.27 -7.23 -5.75
C THR A 47 7.48 -8.11 -4.79
N ILE A 48 6.69 -9.03 -5.34
CA ILE A 48 6.02 -10.09 -4.61
C ILE A 48 6.81 -11.37 -4.88
N SER A 49 7.40 -11.97 -3.85
CA SER A 49 8.20 -13.19 -3.90
C SER A 49 7.55 -14.31 -3.11
#